data_AF-A0A3S5K371-F1
#
_entry.id   AF-A0A3S5K371-F1
#
_cell.length_a   1.000
_cell.length_b   1.000
_cell.length_c   1.000
_cell.angle_alpha   90.00
_cell.angle_beta   90.00
_cell.angle_gamma   90.00
#
_symmetry.space_group_name_H-M   'P 1'
#
loop_
_entity.id
_entity.type
_entity.pdbx_description
1 polymer ?
#
loop_
_entity_poly.entity_id
_entity_poly.type
_entity_poly.pdbx_seq_one_letter_code
_entity_poly.pdbx_strand_id
1 'polypeptide(L)'
;MAHTNLWSSENHALGYLAIADTIPHRTEGEKVLLELVPKTARNILDLGTGDGRLLSLLKINTPELDDSLLHIVKGRFDVVVSSFAIHHLTHPRKRSLYAEIFDLLNDGGVFCNLDINQTETPLK
;
A
#
# COMPACT_ATOMS: atom_id res chain seq x y z
N MET A 1 23.61 8.33 -8.78
CA MET A 1 23.81 8.29 -7.31
C MET A 1 22.92 7.17 -6.78
N ALA A 2 23.44 6.29 -5.92
CA ALA A 2 22.63 5.23 -5.33
C ALA A 2 21.55 5.85 -4.44
N HIS A 3 20.30 5.44 -4.63
CA HIS A 3 19.19 5.88 -3.82
C HIS A 3 19.32 5.22 -2.45
N THR A 4 19.61 5.99 -1.39
CA THR A 4 19.68 5.45 -0.02
C THR A 4 18.27 5.08 0.44
N ASN A 5 18.05 3.82 0.82
CA ASN A 5 16.79 3.39 1.40
C ASN A 5 16.73 3.83 2.87
N LEU A 6 16.02 4.91 3.17
CA LEU A 6 15.87 5.42 4.53
C LEU A 6 14.91 4.57 5.37
N TRP A 7 14.04 3.77 4.74
CA TRP A 7 13.03 2.95 5.42
C TRP A 7 13.61 1.72 6.11
N SER A 8 14.89 1.39 5.89
CA SER A 8 15.59 0.41 6.74
C SER A 8 16.05 0.99 8.08
N SER A 9 15.85 2.29 8.32
CA SER A 9 16.16 2.94 9.60
C SER A 9 14.92 2.98 10.49
N GLU A 10 15.05 2.43 11.69
CA GLU A 10 14.00 2.50 12.73
C GLU A 10 13.60 3.95 13.04
N ASN A 11 14.57 4.86 13.21
CA ASN A 11 14.28 6.27 13.48
C ASN A 11 13.45 6.92 12.37
N HIS A 12 13.72 6.59 11.11
CA HIS A 12 12.95 7.13 9.99
C HIS A 12 11.52 6.58 9.98
N ALA A 13 11.37 5.26 10.19
CA ALA A 13 10.06 4.62 10.28
C ALA A 13 9.22 5.17 11.44
N LEU A 14 9.80 5.28 12.65
CA LEU A 14 9.14 5.86 13.82
C LEU A 14 8.78 7.34 13.62
N GLY A 15 9.66 8.11 12.98
CA GLY A 15 9.38 9.51 12.64
C GLY A 15 8.19 9.66 11.70
N TYR A 16 8.05 8.78 10.71
CA TYR A 16 6.87 8.74 9.86
C TYR A 16 5.61 8.35 10.63
N LEU A 17 5.66 7.29 11.45
CA LEU A 17 4.51 6.84 12.24
C LEU A 17 3.99 7.94 13.19
N ALA A 18 4.87 8.78 13.73
CA ALA A 18 4.49 9.90 14.59
C ALA A 18 3.66 11.00 13.88
N ILE A 19 3.76 11.10 12.55
CA ILE A 19 3.01 12.09 11.76
C ILE A 19 1.93 11.46 10.87
N ALA A 20 1.89 10.13 10.78
CA ALA A 20 1.07 9.38 9.84
C ALA A 20 -0.42 9.74 9.88
N ASP A 21 -0.96 10.00 11.08
CA ASP A 21 -2.37 10.36 11.29
C ASP A 21 -2.67 11.85 11.00
N THR A 22 -1.63 12.67 10.78
CA THR A 22 -1.77 14.08 10.39
C THR A 22 -1.87 14.26 8.88
N ILE A 23 -1.68 13.18 8.10
CA ILE A 23 -1.77 13.22 6.64
C ILE A 23 -3.21 13.62 6.24
N PRO A 24 -3.38 14.72 5.49
CA PRO A 24 -4.69 15.16 5.06
C PRO A 24 -5.44 14.07 4.29
N HIS A 25 -6.72 13.91 4.61
CA HIS A 25 -7.63 12.96 3.97
C HIS A 25 -7.22 11.48 4.06
N ARG A 26 -6.31 11.11 4.97
CA ARG A 26 -5.89 9.71 5.14
C ARG A 26 -7.06 8.79 5.44
N THR A 27 -7.91 9.15 6.40
CA THR A 27 -9.03 8.30 6.83
C THR A 27 -10.07 8.14 5.72
N GLU A 28 -10.36 9.22 4.99
CA GLU A 28 -11.27 9.21 3.85
C GLU A 28 -10.71 8.35 2.71
N GLY A 29 -9.42 8.49 2.41
CA GLY A 29 -8.74 7.66 1.42
C GLY A 29 -8.72 6.18 1.81
N GLU A 30 -8.46 5.87 3.08
CA GLU A 30 -8.51 4.51 3.62
C GLU A 30 -9.92 3.93 3.44
N LYS A 31 -10.98 4.68 3.73
CA LYS A 31 -12.37 4.24 3.51
C LYS A 31 -12.67 3.92 2.04
N VAL A 32 -12.27 4.79 1.11
CA VAL A 32 -12.47 4.54 -0.33
C VAL A 32 -11.69 3.32 -0.79
N LEU A 33 -10.44 3.16 -0.33
CA LEU A 33 -9.65 1.96 -0.64
C LEU A 33 -10.37 0.69 -0.16
N LEU A 34 -10.88 0.69 1.07
CA LEU A 34 -11.61 -0.43 1.67
C LEU A 34 -12.92 -0.77 0.93
N GLU A 35 -13.56 0.21 0.29
CA GLU A 35 -14.74 0.01 -0.57
C GLU A 35 -14.38 -0.61 -1.92
N LEU A 36 -13.22 -0.26 -2.48
CA LEU A 36 -12.76 -0.76 -3.78
C LEU A 36 -12.15 -2.16 -3.71
N VAL A 37 -11.64 -2.58 -2.55
CA VAL A 37 -11.11 -3.93 -2.37
C VAL A 37 -12.24 -4.97 -2.51
N PRO A 38 -12.12 -5.93 -3.45
CA PRO A 38 -13.12 -6.98 -3.62
C PRO A 38 -13.34 -7.77 -2.33
N LYS A 39 -14.61 -7.91 -1.89
CA LYS A 39 -14.96 -8.68 -0.69
C LYS A 39 -14.69 -10.18 -0.79
N THR A 40 -14.52 -10.67 -2.01
CA THR A 40 -14.16 -12.06 -2.32
C THR A 40 -12.65 -12.29 -2.33
N ALA A 41 -11.84 -11.24 -2.12
CA ALA A 41 -10.40 -11.36 -2.07
C ALA A 41 -10.01 -12.27 -0.90
N ARG A 42 -9.19 -13.28 -1.19
CA ARG A 42 -8.67 -14.21 -0.19
C ARG A 42 -7.22 -13.88 0.09
N ASN A 43 -6.41 -13.65 -0.95
CA ASN A 43 -4.98 -13.41 -0.81
C ASN A 43 -4.64 -11.94 -1.10
N ILE A 44 -4.30 -11.17 -0.07
CA ILE A 44 -3.95 -9.75 -0.18
C ILE A 44 -2.49 -9.52 0.20
N LEU A 45 -1.75 -8.79 -0.65
CA LEU A 45 -0.40 -8.30 -0.34
C LEU A 45 -0.45 -6.81 0.04
N ASP A 46 0.07 -6.45 1.20
CA ASP A 46 0.22 -5.05 1.65
C ASP A 46 1.66 -4.56 1.45
N LEU A 47 1.86 -3.66 0.48
CA LEU A 47 3.15 -3.05 0.19
C LEU A 47 3.41 -1.89 1.14
N GLY A 48 4.46 -2.04 1.96
CA GLY A 48 4.82 -1.04 2.96
C GLY A 48 3.90 -1.07 4.17
N THR A 49 3.71 -2.26 4.75
CA THR A 49 2.71 -2.52 5.81
C THR A 49 2.84 -1.64 7.05
N GLY A 50 3.99 -1.02 7.27
CA GLY A 50 4.21 -0.09 8.39
C GLY A 50 3.97 -0.78 9.73
N ASP A 51 3.07 -0.21 10.52
CA ASP A 51 2.60 -0.74 11.80
C ASP A 51 1.40 -1.72 11.67
N GLY A 52 1.02 -2.08 10.43
CA GLY A 52 -0.09 -2.98 10.15
C GLY A 52 -1.48 -2.32 10.21
N ARG A 53 -1.56 -0.98 10.23
CA ARG A 53 -2.83 -0.24 10.27
C ARG A 53 -3.77 -0.61 9.12
N LEU A 54 -3.31 -0.50 7.87
CA LEU A 54 -4.14 -0.77 6.70
C LEU A 54 -4.66 -2.22 6.70
N LEU A 55 -3.76 -3.14 7.06
CA LEU A 55 -4.08 -4.54 7.22
C LEU A 55 -5.16 -4.79 8.27
N SER A 56 -5.06 -4.12 9.42
CA SER A 56 -6.06 -4.20 10.49
C SER A 56 -7.42 -3.70 10.03
N LEU A 57 -7.46 -2.61 9.24
CA LEU A 57 -8.69 -2.09 8.65
C LEU A 57 -9.30 -3.07 7.63
N LEU A 58 -8.47 -3.70 6.80
CA LEU A 58 -8.93 -4.70 5.83
C LEU A 58 -9.59 -5.90 6.50
N LYS A 59 -9.00 -6.43 7.59
CA LYS A 59 -9.59 -7.51 8.38
C LYS A 59 -10.94 -7.15 8.98
N ILE A 60 -11.05 -5.95 9.57
CA ILE A 60 -12.30 -5.46 10.15
C ILE A 60 -13.40 -5.39 9.08
N ASN A 61 -13.04 -4.95 7.87
CA ASN A 61 -13.99 -4.73 6.78
C ASN A 61 -14.22 -5.96 5.88
N THR A 62 -13.41 -7.01 6.02
CA THR A 62 -13.52 -8.27 5.27
C THR A 62 -13.19 -9.43 6.23
N PRO A 63 -14.13 -9.81 7.10
CA PRO A 63 -13.89 -10.79 8.17
C PRO A 63 -13.50 -12.20 7.69
N GLU A 64 -13.72 -12.52 6.41
CA GLU A 64 -13.32 -13.79 5.81
C GLU A 64 -11.85 -13.83 5.35
N LEU A 65 -11.11 -12.73 5.48
CA LEU A 65 -9.67 -12.72 5.21
C LEU A 65 -8.95 -13.62 6.21
N ASP A 66 -8.27 -14.64 5.70
CA ASP A 66 -7.50 -15.58 6.51
C ASP A 66 -6.22 -14.89 7.05
N ASP A 67 -6.07 -14.94 8.38
CA ASP A 67 -4.94 -14.37 9.12
C ASP A 67 -3.57 -14.92 8.68
N SER A 68 -3.53 -16.12 8.11
CA SER A 68 -2.31 -16.77 7.64
C SER A 68 -1.77 -16.21 6.33
N LEU A 69 -2.58 -15.45 5.59
CA LEU A 69 -2.27 -14.93 4.26
C LEU A 69 -1.54 -13.59 4.28
N LEU A 70 -1.29 -13.07 5.48
CA LEU A 70 -0.96 -11.68 5.65
C LEU A 70 0.49 -11.33 5.44
N HIS A 71 1.44 -12.26 5.64
CA HIS A 71 2.86 -11.91 5.69
C HIS A 71 3.80 -12.88 4.97
N ILE A 72 3.32 -13.65 3.99
CA ILE A 72 4.20 -14.53 3.20
C ILE A 72 4.06 -14.22 1.72
N VAL A 73 5.12 -13.61 1.15
CA VAL A 73 5.26 -13.43 -0.31
C VAL A 73 5.52 -14.78 -0.97
N LYS A 74 4.47 -15.58 -1.16
CA LYS A 74 4.51 -16.79 -1.98
C LYS A 74 3.26 -16.84 -2.85
N GLY A 75 3.47 -16.90 -4.17
CA GLY A 75 2.40 -17.03 -5.15
C GLY A 75 1.86 -15.70 -5.66
N ARG A 76 0.71 -15.78 -6.33
CA ARG A 76 -0.04 -14.64 -6.87
C ARG A 76 -1.16 -14.23 -5.92
N PHE A 77 -1.59 -12.97 -6.02
CA PHE A 77 -2.54 -12.33 -5.12
C PHE A 77 -3.82 -11.91 -5.86
N ASP A 78 -4.93 -11.93 -5.15
CA ASP A 78 -6.19 -11.36 -5.64
C ASP A 78 -6.13 -9.84 -5.61
N VAL A 79 -5.46 -9.29 -4.59
CA VAL A 79 -5.30 -7.86 -4.40
C VAL A 79 -3.89 -7.53 -3.93
N VAL A 80 -3.29 -6.50 -4.53
CA VAL A 80 -2.14 -5.81 -3.96
C VAL A 80 -2.61 -4.44 -3.49
N VAL A 81 -2.30 -4.07 -2.25
CA VAL A 81 -2.63 -2.75 -1.68
C VAL A 81 -1.38 -1.99 -1.31
N SER A 82 -1.48 -0.66 -1.30
CA SER A 82 -0.44 0.26 -0.81
C SER A 82 -1.12 1.50 -0.25
N SER A 83 -0.56 2.06 0.83
CA SER A 83 -1.00 3.35 1.40
C SER A 83 0.22 4.19 1.77
N PHE A 84 0.45 5.26 1.00
CA PHE A 84 1.59 6.18 1.14
C PHE A 84 2.96 5.51 1.15
N ALA A 85 3.08 4.28 0.64
CA ALA A 85 4.33 3.52 0.69
C ALA A 85 5.25 3.81 -0.50
N ILE A 86 4.68 4.07 -1.69
CA ILE A 86 5.45 4.07 -2.94
C ILE A 86 5.71 5.48 -3.52
N HIS A 87 5.22 6.54 -2.86
CA HIS A 87 5.31 7.92 -3.37
C HIS A 87 6.75 8.39 -3.59
N HIS A 88 7.64 8.03 -2.67
CA HIS A 88 9.05 8.45 -2.64
C HIS A 88 9.91 7.74 -3.68
N LEU A 89 9.36 6.72 -4.35
CA LEU A 89 10.07 6.00 -5.40
C LEU A 89 10.22 6.89 -6.62
N THR A 90 11.39 6.82 -7.26
CA THR A 90 11.65 7.49 -8.53
C THR A 90 10.68 7.01 -9.60
N HIS A 91 10.41 7.83 -10.63
CA HIS A 91 9.56 7.40 -11.74
C HIS A 91 10.00 6.07 -12.39
N PRO A 92 11.31 5.83 -12.66
CA PRO A 92 11.77 4.53 -13.14
C PRO A 92 11.45 3.39 -12.17
N ARG A 93 11.67 3.57 -10.85
CA ARG A 93 11.38 2.51 -9.87
C ARG A 93 9.88 2.24 -9.75
N LYS A 94 9.02 3.26 -9.80
CA LYS A 94 7.55 3.10 -9.85
C LYS A 94 7.12 2.31 -11.08
N ARG A 95 7.69 2.60 -12.25
CA ARG A 95 7.42 1.84 -13.48
C ARG A 95 7.77 0.36 -13.32
N SER A 96 8.97 0.04 -12.81
CA SER A 96 9.35 -1.35 -12.55
C SER A 96 8.48 -2.02 -11.49
N LEU A 97 8.12 -1.29 -10.43
CA LEU A 97 7.24 -1.82 -9.38
C LEU A 97 5.85 -2.15 -9.91
N TYR A 98 5.26 -1.33 -10.78
CA TYR A 98 3.97 -1.65 -11.39
C TYR A 98 4.02 -2.91 -12.27
N ALA A 99 5.15 -3.17 -12.94
CA ALA A 99 5.34 -4.43 -13.67
C ALA A 99 5.47 -5.62 -12.70
N GLU A 100 6.24 -5.49 -11.61
CA GLU A 100 6.33 -6.51 -10.56
C GLU A 100 4.95 -6.83 -9.96
N ILE A 101 4.16 -5.79 -9.65
CA ILE A 101 2.79 -5.94 -9.13
C ILE A 101 1.90 -6.66 -10.14
N PHE A 102 1.98 -6.29 -11.42
CA PHE A 102 1.21 -6.96 -12.48
C PHE A 102 1.52 -8.46 -12.54
N ASP A 103 2.79 -8.84 -12.46
CA ASP A 103 3.21 -10.25 -12.46
C ASP A 103 2.79 -11.02 -11.19
N LEU A 104 2.58 -10.30 -10.08
CA LEU A 104 2.10 -10.85 -8.81
C LEU A 104 0.57 -11.01 -8.75
N LEU A 105 -0.20 -10.37 -9.64
CA LEU A 105 -1.67 -10.48 -9.61
C LEU A 105 -2.16 -11.79 -10.27
N ASN A 106 -3.22 -12.35 -9.71
CA ASN A 106 -4.05 -13.34 -10.40
C ASN A 106 -4.76 -12.70 -11.60
N ASP A 107 -5.25 -13.52 -12.53
CA ASP A 107 -6.13 -13.02 -13.59
C ASP A 107 -7.37 -12.36 -12.97
N GLY A 108 -7.64 -11.11 -13.35
CA GLY A 108 -8.70 -10.29 -12.74
C GLY A 108 -8.36 -9.71 -11.36
N GLY A 109 -7.12 -9.88 -10.88
CA GLY A 109 -6.63 -9.27 -9.65
C GLY A 109 -6.52 -7.75 -9.75
N VAL A 110 -6.55 -7.07 -8.60
CA VAL A 110 -6.61 -5.61 -8.52
C VAL A 110 -5.43 -5.05 -7.74
N PHE A 111 -4.88 -3.94 -8.22
CA PHE A 111 -3.95 -3.12 -7.46
C PHE A 111 -4.65 -1.84 -6.95
N CYS A 112 -4.65 -1.62 -5.64
CA CYS A 112 -5.21 -0.43 -5.00
C CYS A 112 -4.10 0.38 -4.31
N ASN A 113 -3.80 1.57 -4.83
CA ASN A 113 -2.82 2.49 -4.24
C ASN A 113 -3.51 3.73 -3.68
N LEU A 114 -3.41 3.95 -2.37
CA LEU A 114 -3.74 5.21 -1.73
C LEU A 114 -2.49 6.07 -1.64
N ASP A 115 -2.54 7.26 -2.21
CA ASP A 115 -1.40 8.17 -2.19
C ASP A 115 -1.83 9.64 -2.22
N ILE A 116 -0.92 10.52 -1.80
CA ILE A 116 -1.04 11.96 -2.02
C ILE A 116 -0.25 12.32 -3.27
N ASN A 117 -0.97 12.71 -4.31
CA ASN A 117 -0.32 13.41 -5.42
C ASN A 117 0.09 14.80 -4.91
N GLN A 118 1.36 14.97 -4.54
CA GLN A 118 1.94 16.30 -4.56
C GLN A 118 1.91 16.76 -6.01
N THR A 119 0.96 17.63 -6.33
CA THR A 119 1.01 18.37 -7.59
C THR A 119 2.23 19.29 -7.49
N GLU A 120 3.26 19.00 -8.29
CA GLU A 120 4.25 20.03 -8.59
C GLU A 120 3.49 21.13 -9.35
N THR A 121 3.12 22.18 -8.62
CA THR A 121 2.36 23.37 -9.06
C THR A 121 0.83 23.19 -9.11
N PRO A 122 0.04 24.05 -8.42
CA PRO A 122 -1.35 24.25 -8.78
C PRO A 122 -1.40 24.72 -10.24
N LEU A 123 -2.25 24.11 -11.07
CA LEU A 123 -2.63 24.73 -12.33
C LEU A 123 -3.24 26.10 -11.96
N LYS A 124 -2.53 27.18 -12.29
CA LYS A 124 -3.09 28.53 -12.31
C LYS A 124 -4.15 28.63 -13.39
#